data_AF-A0A2D5IR01-F1
#
_entry.id   AF-A0A2D5IR01-F1
#
_cell.length_a   1.000
_cell.length_b   1.000
_cell.length_c   1.000
_cell.angle_alpha   90.00
_cell.angle_beta   90.00
_cell.angle_gamma   90.00
#
_symmetry.space_group_name_H-M   'P 1'
#
loop_
_entity.id
_entity.type
_entity.pdbx_description
1 polymer ?
#
loop_
_entity_poly.entity_id
_entity_poly.type
_entity_poly.pdbx_seq_one_letter_code
_entity_poly.pdbx_strand_id
1 'polypeptide(L)'
;MPSSVQTIESSGIASNRGETRFPGLRAAAVLAAIGSMTLTAAGQDYDGGNSGDFNDTLNWAAGLPGTYPDFNNGVIDILGLFEDGPINVADDITGIGGLSNTFDGDVVFNGDGSFTFADTAIINPNDNGSFTFEIDVIADGSLTFDLTGGGLVQIDGAFTTTNGGTILAEGGFVDVNGETTSGEGTVWNANDGGFNFNGVFNATGAQTFAGLSGTVADDVFTFNDVNFQNGIDPLADIATFDAATVDFNGVTTIAAGYGFDLNNAAVVTFNDFIAEGDHTINFLDADSTFTVDGDASFVDAATLTVSGEGEAGFGGEVTLGQNFTANVVDADSKITFRGTTIFESGANLTVLGLGTFQLGGSTELPGPFTLLVSDGGTVD
;
A
#
# COMPACT_ATOMS: atom_id res chain seq x y z
N MET A 1 37.83 49.10 -52.30
CA MET A 1 37.03 48.80 -53.50
C MET A 1 36.92 47.28 -53.62
N PRO A 2 35.84 46.69 -54.14
CA PRO A 2 34.42 47.00 -54.03
C PRO A 2 33.55 45.75 -53.72
N SER A 3 32.26 46.01 -53.52
CA SER A 3 31.08 45.25 -53.97
C SER A 3 30.89 43.75 -53.66
N SER A 4 29.84 43.50 -52.89
CA SER A 4 28.85 42.43 -53.09
C SER A 4 28.51 42.17 -54.57
N VAL A 5 28.43 40.90 -55.01
CA VAL A 5 27.44 40.40 -56.01
C VAL A 5 27.17 38.89 -55.81
N GLN A 6 25.92 38.61 -55.41
CA GLN A 6 24.96 37.55 -55.81
C GLN A 6 25.38 36.14 -56.28
N THR A 7 24.87 35.18 -55.49
CA THR A 7 24.05 33.97 -55.72
C THR A 7 23.63 33.44 -57.13
N ILE A 8 23.30 32.13 -57.10
CA ILE A 8 22.42 31.25 -57.94
C ILE A 8 23.09 30.66 -59.20
N GLU A 9 23.13 29.34 -59.44
CA GLU A 9 22.05 28.42 -59.88
C GLU A 9 22.61 26.97 -59.92
N SER A 10 21.92 25.97 -59.36
CA SER A 10 21.05 24.99 -60.09
C SER A 10 21.84 24.09 -61.05
N SER A 11 21.73 22.77 -61.17
CA SER A 11 20.83 21.65 -60.80
C SER A 11 21.55 20.38 -61.34
N GLY A 12 21.28 19.11 -61.02
CA GLY A 12 20.25 18.40 -60.28
C GLY A 12 20.65 16.90 -60.16
N ILE A 13 20.05 16.16 -59.21
CA ILE A 13 19.05 15.08 -59.44
C ILE A 13 19.68 13.73 -59.87
N ALA A 14 19.42 12.55 -59.26
CA ALA A 14 18.58 12.14 -58.13
C ALA A 14 18.84 10.65 -57.77
N SER A 15 18.21 10.20 -56.65
CA SER A 15 17.61 8.86 -56.39
C SER A 15 18.07 8.26 -55.04
N ASN A 16 17.26 7.71 -54.14
CA ASN A 16 15.83 7.67 -53.81
C ASN A 16 15.76 6.80 -52.54
N ARG A 17 15.05 7.23 -51.48
CA ARG A 17 14.29 6.33 -50.58
C ARG A 17 13.52 7.17 -49.54
N GLY A 18 12.20 7.14 -49.64
CA GLY A 18 11.29 7.33 -48.52
C GLY A 18 10.77 8.75 -48.26
N GLU A 19 10.05 9.33 -49.23
CA GLU A 19 8.96 10.24 -48.86
C GLU A 19 7.90 9.43 -48.09
N THR A 20 7.65 9.81 -46.84
CA THR A 20 6.29 9.83 -46.32
C THR A 20 6.01 11.27 -45.90
N ARG A 21 5.40 12.00 -46.82
CA ARG A 21 4.73 13.26 -46.52
C ARG A 21 3.48 12.92 -45.71
N PHE A 22 3.38 13.42 -44.49
CA PHE A 22 2.09 13.77 -43.91
C PHE A 22 2.13 15.25 -43.54
N PRO A 23 1.27 16.09 -44.15
CA PRO A 23 0.94 17.38 -43.58
C PRO A 23 -0.10 17.17 -42.47
N GLY A 24 0.19 17.67 -41.27
CA GLY A 24 -0.81 17.98 -40.25
C GLY A 24 -1.35 16.81 -39.43
N LEU A 25 -0.82 16.65 -38.22
CA LEU A 25 -1.58 16.83 -36.97
C LEU A 25 -0.54 16.87 -35.83
N ARG A 26 -0.40 18.03 -35.19
CA ARG A 26 0.31 18.20 -33.92
C ARG A 26 -0.79 18.36 -32.89
N ALA A 27 -1.00 17.40 -32.02
CA ALA A 27 -2.02 17.49 -30.97
C ALA A 27 -1.64 16.58 -29.80
N ALA A 28 -1.31 17.21 -28.68
CA ALA A 28 -1.60 16.65 -27.36
C ALA A 28 -3.09 16.68 -27.14
N ALA A 29 -3.69 15.51 -27.02
CA ALA A 29 -5.03 15.35 -26.53
C ALA A 29 -4.93 14.63 -25.19
N VAL A 30 -4.62 15.37 -24.13
CA VAL A 30 -5.18 15.05 -22.82
C VAL A 30 -6.64 15.42 -22.94
N LEU A 31 -7.52 14.45 -23.22
CA LEU A 31 -8.95 14.72 -23.26
C LEU A 31 -9.46 14.79 -21.81
N ALA A 32 -9.66 16.01 -21.31
CA ALA A 32 -10.34 16.22 -20.06
C ALA A 32 -11.85 15.88 -20.21
N ALA A 33 -12.30 14.95 -19.36
CA ALA A 33 -13.68 14.69 -18.95
C ALA A 33 -14.67 14.17 -20.02
N ILE A 34 -14.94 12.86 -19.98
CA ILE A 34 -16.23 12.30 -20.41
C ILE A 34 -17.09 12.14 -19.14
N GLY A 35 -17.67 13.24 -18.64
CA GLY A 35 -18.57 13.24 -17.49
C GLY A 35 -18.98 14.65 -17.09
N SER A 36 -20.21 15.05 -17.45
CA SER A 36 -20.84 16.37 -17.18
C SER A 36 -20.00 17.62 -17.47
N MET A 37 -20.13 18.13 -18.71
CA MET A 37 -19.61 19.42 -19.15
C MET A 37 -19.97 20.59 -18.19
N THR A 38 -18.96 21.16 -17.54
CA THR A 38 -18.79 22.62 -17.48
C THR A 38 -17.35 22.95 -17.81
N LEU A 39 -17.07 23.09 -19.11
CA LEU A 39 -15.77 23.50 -19.63
C LEU A 39 -15.43 24.91 -19.10
N THR A 40 -14.67 25.00 -18.01
CA THR A 40 -13.99 26.24 -17.62
C THR A 40 -12.53 25.91 -17.34
N ALA A 41 -11.75 25.96 -18.44
CA ALA A 41 -10.29 26.00 -18.51
C ALA A 41 -9.50 24.78 -18.00
N ALA A 42 -9.59 23.66 -18.73
CA ALA A 42 -8.47 22.71 -18.81
C ALA A 42 -7.52 23.15 -19.93
N GLY A 43 -6.30 23.57 -19.58
CA GLY A 43 -5.11 23.52 -20.43
C GLY A 43 -5.17 24.15 -21.84
N GLN A 44 -5.92 25.22 -22.07
CA GLN A 44 -5.72 26.02 -23.27
C GLN A 44 -4.62 27.06 -23.02
N ASP A 45 -3.48 26.85 -23.65
CA ASP A 45 -2.48 27.90 -23.87
C ASP A 45 -3.20 29.14 -24.45
N TYR A 46 -3.25 30.19 -23.64
CA TYR A 46 -3.65 31.51 -24.07
C TYR A 46 -2.44 32.11 -24.79
N ASP A 47 -2.27 31.83 -26.10
CA ASP A 47 -1.23 32.48 -26.90
C ASP A 47 -1.51 34.00 -26.97
N GLY A 48 -0.89 34.68 -26.01
CA GLY A 48 -0.66 36.10 -25.97
C GLY A 48 0.83 36.40 -26.05
N GLY A 49 1.57 35.73 -26.94
CA GLY A 49 2.83 36.23 -27.46
C GLY A 49 4.10 35.69 -26.82
N ASN A 50 4.97 35.24 -27.74
CA ASN A 50 6.38 34.87 -27.64
C ASN A 50 6.65 33.38 -27.39
N SER A 51 7.23 32.78 -28.43
CA SER A 51 7.71 31.40 -28.55
C SER A 51 8.54 30.94 -27.34
N GLY A 52 7.92 30.19 -26.43
CA GLY A 52 8.58 29.11 -25.73
C GLY A 52 8.44 27.85 -26.57
N ASP A 53 9.52 27.10 -26.76
CA ASP A 53 9.48 25.78 -27.37
C ASP A 53 8.50 24.88 -26.60
N PHE A 54 7.77 24.02 -27.31
CA PHE A 54 7.01 22.89 -26.74
C PHE A 54 7.93 21.81 -26.11
N ASN A 55 9.24 22.07 -25.98
CA ASN A 55 10.24 21.21 -25.33
C ASN A 55 10.33 21.45 -23.81
N ASP A 56 9.56 22.38 -23.24
CA ASP A 56 9.42 22.43 -21.77
C ASP A 56 8.42 21.35 -21.37
N THR A 57 8.85 20.48 -20.46
CA THR A 57 8.09 19.38 -19.81
C THR A 57 6.60 19.67 -19.75
N LEU A 58 5.75 18.69 -20.10
CA LEU A 58 4.30 18.80 -20.00
C LEU A 58 3.91 19.12 -18.54
N ASN A 59 3.80 20.41 -18.22
CA ASN A 59 3.51 20.90 -16.88
C ASN A 59 1.99 20.99 -16.70
N TRP A 60 1.44 20.11 -15.86
CA TRP A 60 0.06 20.21 -15.39
C TRP A 60 0.03 21.22 -14.24
N ALA A 61 0.14 22.50 -14.59
CA ALA A 61 0.01 23.62 -13.64
C ALA A 61 -1.40 24.21 -13.71
N ALA A 62 -1.99 24.50 -12.56
CA ALA A 62 -3.28 25.13 -12.47
C ALA A 62 -3.18 26.59 -12.96
N GLY A 63 -3.94 26.92 -13.99
CA GLY A 63 -4.06 28.29 -14.47
C GLY A 63 -4.86 29.14 -13.48
N LEU A 64 -4.21 29.64 -12.41
CA LEU A 64 -4.49 30.81 -11.55
C LEU A 64 -4.17 30.52 -10.06
N PRO A 65 -3.55 31.46 -9.32
CA PRO A 65 -3.25 31.27 -7.90
C PRO A 65 -4.55 31.11 -7.09
N GLY A 66 -4.67 29.96 -6.41
CA GLY A 66 -5.77 29.65 -5.48
C GLY A 66 -6.91 28.81 -6.05
N THR A 67 -6.80 28.29 -7.27
CA THR A 67 -7.72 27.29 -7.84
C THR A 67 -6.94 26.05 -8.23
N TYR A 68 -7.02 25.00 -7.42
CA TYR A 68 -6.51 23.67 -7.78
C TYR A 68 -7.37 23.06 -8.90
N PRO A 69 -6.81 22.29 -9.84
CA PRO A 69 -7.61 21.61 -10.84
C PRO A 69 -8.41 20.47 -10.17
N ASP A 70 -9.69 20.73 -9.95
CA ASP A 70 -10.67 19.72 -9.52
C ASP A 70 -11.34 19.09 -10.74
N PHE A 71 -11.11 17.79 -10.93
CA PHE A 71 -11.65 17.03 -12.05
C PHE A 71 -13.13 16.65 -11.88
N ASN A 72 -13.78 16.97 -10.75
CA ASN A 72 -15.20 16.70 -10.47
C ASN A 72 -15.60 15.25 -10.82
N ASN A 73 -14.77 14.29 -10.41
CA ASN A 73 -14.87 12.86 -10.69
C ASN A 73 -14.73 12.52 -12.18
N GLY A 74 -14.04 13.37 -12.95
CA GLY A 74 -13.69 13.11 -14.34
C GLY A 74 -12.53 12.13 -14.48
N VAL A 75 -12.55 11.33 -15.54
CA VAL A 75 -11.45 10.42 -15.90
C VAL A 75 -10.42 11.16 -16.75
N ILE A 76 -9.14 10.95 -16.43
CA ILE A 76 -7.99 11.40 -17.22
C ILE A 76 -7.59 10.24 -18.14
N ASP A 77 -7.56 10.45 -19.45
CA ASP A 77 -7.14 9.44 -20.42
C ASP A 77 -5.85 9.86 -21.12
N ILE A 78 -4.81 9.04 -20.99
CA ILE A 78 -3.50 9.24 -21.62
C ILE A 78 -3.53 8.59 -23.01
N LEU A 79 -3.71 9.44 -24.03
CA LEU A 79 -3.79 9.03 -25.43
C LEU A 79 -2.41 8.94 -26.13
N GLY A 80 -1.35 9.42 -25.48
CA GLY A 80 0.02 9.42 -26.01
C GLY A 80 0.92 10.46 -25.33
N LEU A 81 2.23 10.21 -25.35
CA LEU A 81 3.26 11.13 -24.86
C LEU A 81 3.94 11.87 -26.03
N PHE A 82 4.23 13.16 -25.85
CA PHE A 82 4.82 14.02 -26.89
C PHE A 82 6.35 13.97 -26.91
N GLU A 83 6.95 13.53 -25.80
CA GLU A 83 8.37 13.27 -25.60
C GLU A 83 8.53 12.06 -24.68
N ASP A 84 9.64 11.31 -24.78
CA ASP A 84 9.96 10.12 -23.94
C ASP A 84 10.29 10.50 -22.47
N GLY A 85 9.51 11.39 -21.86
CA GLY A 85 9.79 11.96 -20.54
C GLY A 85 8.59 11.96 -19.60
N PRO A 86 8.83 12.19 -18.30
CA PRO A 86 7.77 12.22 -17.29
C PRO A 86 6.83 13.43 -17.49
N ILE A 87 5.58 13.25 -17.07
CA ILE A 87 4.56 14.29 -16.95
C ILE A 87 4.82 15.02 -15.62
N ASN A 88 5.09 16.33 -15.69
CA ASN A 88 5.33 17.13 -14.49
C ASN A 88 4.02 17.69 -13.93
N VAL A 89 3.69 17.28 -12.72
CA VAL A 89 2.55 17.68 -11.90
C VAL A 89 3.05 18.74 -10.92
N ALA A 90 2.86 20.00 -11.28
CA ALA A 90 3.41 21.13 -10.54
C ALA A 90 2.55 21.57 -9.34
N ASP A 91 1.26 21.21 -9.35
CA ASP A 91 0.28 21.56 -8.32
C ASP A 91 -0.55 20.32 -7.95
N ASP A 92 -1.17 20.34 -6.77
CA ASP A 92 -2.12 19.31 -6.36
C ASP A 92 -3.32 19.25 -7.31
N ILE A 93 -3.64 18.04 -7.77
CA ILE A 93 -4.79 17.74 -8.63
C ILE A 93 -5.78 16.90 -7.84
N THR A 94 -7.03 17.33 -7.76
CA THR A 94 -8.04 16.68 -6.92
C THR A 94 -9.26 16.21 -7.70
N GLY A 95 -10.08 15.35 -7.08
CA GLY A 95 -11.36 14.91 -7.63
C GLY A 95 -11.21 14.08 -8.91
N ILE A 96 -10.11 13.33 -9.06
CA ILE A 96 -9.87 12.48 -10.23
C ILE A 96 -10.78 11.24 -10.11
N GLY A 97 -11.71 11.06 -11.04
CA GLY A 97 -12.61 9.90 -11.07
C GLY A 97 -12.00 8.66 -11.74
N GLY A 98 -10.81 8.79 -12.31
CA GLY A 98 -10.04 7.67 -12.84
C GLY A 98 -8.88 8.12 -13.71
N LEU A 99 -7.99 7.19 -13.99
CA LEU A 99 -6.84 7.37 -14.87
C LEU A 99 -6.73 6.18 -15.81
N SER A 100 -6.74 6.41 -17.12
CA SER A 100 -6.59 5.37 -18.13
C SER A 100 -5.40 5.64 -19.05
N ASN A 101 -4.76 4.59 -19.53
CA ASN A 101 -3.72 4.66 -20.56
C ASN A 101 -4.20 3.95 -21.83
N THR A 102 -4.18 4.62 -22.98
CA THR A 102 -4.48 3.98 -24.28
C THR A 102 -3.28 3.98 -25.22
N PHE A 103 -2.12 4.39 -24.71
CA PHE A 103 -0.87 4.52 -25.44
C PHE A 103 0.02 3.25 -25.38
N ASP A 104 -0.31 2.28 -24.51
CA ASP A 104 0.44 1.02 -24.29
C ASP A 104 1.92 1.22 -23.90
N GLY A 105 2.27 2.40 -23.38
CA GLY A 105 3.62 2.75 -22.95
C GLY A 105 3.69 3.16 -21.49
N ASP A 106 4.91 3.27 -20.97
CA ASP A 106 5.17 3.69 -19.60
C ASP A 106 4.89 5.18 -19.42
N VAL A 107 4.15 5.51 -18.37
CA VAL A 107 3.79 6.89 -18.02
C VAL A 107 4.29 7.18 -16.61
N VAL A 108 5.19 8.15 -16.50
CA VAL A 108 5.74 8.58 -15.21
C VAL A 108 5.16 9.96 -14.87
N PHE A 109 4.60 10.11 -13.67
CA PHE A 109 4.17 11.38 -13.10
C PHE A 109 5.19 11.83 -12.07
N ASN A 110 5.75 13.03 -12.21
CA ASN A 110 6.69 13.61 -11.26
C ASN A 110 6.32 15.05 -10.92
N GLY A 111 7.07 15.70 -10.04
CA GLY A 111 6.87 17.10 -9.69
C GLY A 111 6.65 17.32 -8.19
N ASP A 112 6.14 18.50 -7.86
CA ASP A 112 5.92 18.94 -6.47
C ASP A 112 4.45 18.78 -6.02
N GLY A 113 3.53 18.50 -6.94
CA GLY A 113 2.11 18.31 -6.64
C GLY A 113 1.76 16.87 -6.28
N SER A 114 0.47 16.61 -6.04
CA SER A 114 -0.11 15.29 -5.72
C SER A 114 -1.35 14.98 -6.56
N PHE A 115 -1.77 13.71 -6.59
CA PHE A 115 -3.07 13.29 -7.14
C PHE A 115 -4.01 12.83 -6.03
N THR A 116 -5.19 13.44 -5.94
CA THR A 116 -6.31 12.96 -5.11
C THR A 116 -7.39 12.36 -6.00
N PHE A 117 -7.57 11.05 -5.87
CA PHE A 117 -8.61 10.27 -6.52
C PHE A 117 -9.89 10.29 -5.69
N ALA A 118 -11.02 10.52 -6.36
CA ALA A 118 -12.33 10.47 -5.75
C ALA A 118 -12.74 9.02 -5.43
N ASP A 119 -13.72 8.87 -4.52
CA ASP A 119 -14.30 7.57 -4.21
C ASP A 119 -14.74 6.82 -5.48
N THR A 120 -14.42 5.53 -5.54
CA THR A 120 -14.65 4.59 -6.64
C THR A 120 -13.88 4.87 -7.93
N ALA A 121 -12.81 5.68 -7.85
CA ALA A 121 -11.95 5.91 -9.00
C ALA A 121 -11.25 4.61 -9.45
N ILE A 122 -10.91 4.57 -10.73
CA ILE A 122 -10.22 3.43 -11.35
C ILE A 122 -8.94 3.90 -12.03
N ILE A 123 -7.82 3.27 -11.70
CA ILE A 123 -6.54 3.40 -12.39
C ILE A 123 -6.36 2.16 -13.26
N ASN A 124 -6.29 2.36 -14.58
CA ASN A 124 -6.11 1.30 -15.56
C ASN A 124 -4.93 1.65 -16.50
N PRO A 125 -3.73 1.10 -16.26
CA PRO A 125 -2.55 1.32 -17.10
C PRO A 125 -2.62 0.58 -18.45
N ASN A 126 -3.68 -0.19 -18.72
CA ASN A 126 -3.90 -1.08 -19.85
C ASN A 126 -3.01 -2.34 -19.90
N ASP A 127 -3.16 -3.15 -20.93
CA ASP A 127 -2.55 -4.47 -21.04
C ASP A 127 -0.99 -4.46 -21.05
N ASN A 128 -0.36 -3.38 -21.49
CA ASN A 128 1.11 -3.31 -21.63
C ASN A 128 1.72 -2.01 -21.10
N GLY A 129 0.90 -1.08 -20.62
CA GLY A 129 1.36 0.19 -20.07
C GLY A 129 1.72 0.07 -18.59
N SER A 130 2.33 1.14 -18.10
CA SER A 130 2.60 1.30 -16.68
C SER A 130 2.32 2.72 -16.22
N PHE A 131 1.95 2.86 -14.94
CA PHE A 131 1.94 4.14 -14.25
C PHE A 131 2.96 4.13 -13.12
N THR A 132 3.89 5.08 -13.15
CA THR A 132 4.79 5.38 -12.03
C THR A 132 4.44 6.74 -11.45
N PHE A 133 4.07 6.78 -10.18
CA PHE A 133 3.81 8.02 -9.46
C PHE A 133 5.02 8.37 -8.58
N GLU A 134 5.89 9.25 -9.04
CA GLU A 134 6.93 9.90 -8.22
C GLU A 134 6.36 11.02 -7.33
N ILE A 135 5.05 11.27 -7.46
CA ILE A 135 4.24 12.19 -6.66
C ILE A 135 3.35 11.43 -5.68
N ASP A 136 2.82 12.16 -4.70
CA ASP A 136 1.89 11.58 -3.73
C ASP A 136 0.56 11.19 -4.40
N VAL A 137 0.01 10.05 -3.98
CA VAL A 137 -1.28 9.51 -4.37
C VAL A 137 -2.19 9.48 -3.14
N ILE A 138 -3.40 10.02 -3.28
CA ILE A 138 -4.38 10.11 -2.20
C ILE A 138 -5.68 9.48 -2.69
N ALA A 139 -6.19 8.49 -1.96
CA ALA A 139 -7.50 7.89 -2.19
C ALA A 139 -8.51 8.49 -1.20
N ASP A 140 -9.45 9.30 -1.73
CA ASP A 140 -10.56 9.86 -0.98
C ASP A 140 -11.75 8.89 -0.93
N GLY A 141 -11.53 7.72 -0.33
CA GLY A 141 -12.46 6.60 -0.32
C GLY A 141 -11.90 5.39 -1.08
N SER A 142 -12.74 4.74 -1.87
CA SER A 142 -12.38 3.53 -2.60
C SER A 142 -11.56 3.85 -3.85
N LEU A 143 -10.58 3.01 -4.18
CA LEU A 143 -9.74 3.12 -5.37
C LEU A 143 -9.48 1.73 -5.93
N THR A 144 -9.67 1.55 -7.24
CA THR A 144 -9.36 0.28 -7.92
C THR A 144 -8.16 0.46 -8.85
N PHE A 145 -7.17 -0.41 -8.69
CA PHE A 145 -6.11 -0.65 -9.67
C PHE A 145 -6.56 -1.84 -10.54
N ASP A 146 -7.07 -1.53 -11.74
CA ASP A 146 -7.48 -2.54 -12.73
C ASP A 146 -6.25 -2.92 -13.57
N LEU A 147 -5.60 -4.00 -13.15
CA LEU A 147 -4.39 -4.56 -13.74
C LEU A 147 -4.69 -5.85 -14.51
N THR A 148 -5.96 -6.20 -14.75
CA THR A 148 -6.39 -7.44 -15.43
C THR A 148 -5.81 -7.62 -16.83
N GLY A 149 -5.40 -6.51 -17.46
CA GLY A 149 -4.69 -6.51 -18.73
C GLY A 149 -3.22 -6.95 -18.66
N GLY A 150 -2.59 -6.91 -17.47
CA GLY A 150 -1.16 -7.16 -17.27
C GLY A 150 -0.30 -5.89 -17.11
N GLY A 151 -0.91 -4.71 -17.05
CA GLY A 151 -0.20 -3.47 -16.78
C GLY A 151 0.30 -3.35 -15.34
N LEU A 152 1.15 -2.36 -15.09
CA LEU A 152 1.86 -2.20 -13.82
C LEU A 152 1.57 -0.84 -13.19
N VAL A 153 1.51 -0.80 -11.85
CA VAL A 153 1.42 0.44 -11.08
C VAL A 153 2.49 0.46 -10.00
N GLN A 154 3.26 1.54 -9.97
CA GLN A 154 4.27 1.82 -8.95
C GLN A 154 4.02 3.20 -8.34
N ILE A 155 4.06 3.31 -7.02
CA ILE A 155 3.90 4.56 -6.27
C ILE A 155 5.18 4.80 -5.47
N ASP A 156 6.00 5.74 -5.92
CA ASP A 156 7.24 6.16 -5.27
C ASP A 156 7.03 7.35 -4.32
N GLY A 157 5.99 8.17 -4.56
CA GLY A 157 5.49 9.14 -3.59
C GLY A 157 4.71 8.48 -2.45
N ALA A 158 4.20 9.28 -1.51
CA ALA A 158 3.38 8.76 -0.42
C ALA A 158 2.02 8.25 -0.94
N PHE A 159 1.48 7.19 -0.32
CA PHE A 159 0.12 6.72 -0.58
C PHE A 159 -0.77 6.90 0.66
N THR A 160 -1.83 7.70 0.55
CA THR A 160 -2.70 8.02 1.69
C THR A 160 -4.15 7.62 1.43
N THR A 161 -4.81 7.00 2.41
CA THR A 161 -6.27 6.79 2.43
C THR A 161 -6.91 7.61 3.55
N THR A 162 -7.92 8.42 3.25
CA THR A 162 -8.45 9.42 4.21
C THR A 162 -9.85 9.14 4.75
N ASN A 163 -10.68 8.37 4.05
CA ASN A 163 -12.10 8.16 4.39
C ASN A 163 -12.49 6.67 4.45
N GLY A 164 -11.52 5.79 4.74
CA GLY A 164 -11.69 4.34 4.64
C GLY A 164 -12.06 3.93 3.21
N GLY A 165 -12.88 2.88 3.07
CA GLY A 165 -13.31 2.36 1.78
C GLY A 165 -12.46 1.18 1.31
N THR A 166 -12.62 0.79 0.06
CA THR A 166 -11.91 -0.38 -0.49
C THR A 166 -10.83 0.05 -1.48
N ILE A 167 -9.58 -0.31 -1.18
CA ILE A 167 -8.46 -0.24 -2.11
C ILE A 167 -8.31 -1.63 -2.73
N LEU A 168 -8.56 -1.73 -4.03
CA LEU A 168 -8.61 -3.00 -4.75
C LEU A 168 -7.47 -3.09 -5.76
N ALA A 169 -6.66 -4.15 -5.68
CA ALA A 169 -5.80 -4.59 -6.78
C ALA A 169 -6.48 -5.76 -7.52
N GLU A 170 -6.76 -5.59 -8.81
CA GLU A 170 -7.40 -6.60 -9.65
C GLU A 170 -6.45 -7.06 -10.77
N GLY A 171 -6.00 -8.32 -10.75
CA GLY A 171 -5.23 -8.94 -11.83
C GLY A 171 -3.72 -8.63 -11.87
N GLY A 172 -3.12 -8.14 -10.79
CA GLY A 172 -1.69 -7.85 -10.72
C GLY A 172 -1.22 -7.28 -9.38
N PHE A 173 0.04 -6.84 -9.33
CA PHE A 173 0.63 -6.23 -8.13
C PHE A 173 0.74 -4.72 -8.25
N VAL A 174 0.43 -4.04 -7.14
CA VAL A 174 0.73 -2.62 -6.94
C VAL A 174 1.95 -2.50 -6.02
N ASP A 175 3.02 -1.88 -6.53
CA ASP A 175 4.23 -1.64 -5.75
C ASP A 175 4.17 -0.23 -5.12
N VAL A 176 4.22 -0.16 -3.79
CA VAL A 176 4.21 1.11 -3.04
C VAL A 176 5.56 1.27 -2.35
N ASN A 177 6.45 2.04 -2.98
CA ASN A 177 7.80 2.32 -2.51
C ASN A 177 7.86 3.50 -1.53
N GLY A 178 6.92 4.44 -1.63
CA GLY A 178 6.78 5.51 -0.66
C GLY A 178 6.06 5.07 0.62
N GLU A 179 5.98 5.99 1.58
CA GLU A 179 5.26 5.76 2.85
C GLU A 179 3.76 5.62 2.59
N THR A 180 3.14 4.62 3.22
CA THR A 180 1.68 4.46 3.21
C THR A 180 1.08 4.94 4.52
N THR A 181 0.05 5.78 4.44
CA THR A 181 -0.80 6.14 5.58
C THR A 181 -2.22 5.64 5.32
N SER A 182 -2.59 4.55 5.99
CA SER A 182 -3.91 3.91 5.87
C SER A 182 -4.84 4.38 7.00
N GLY A 183 -5.92 5.06 6.63
CA GLY A 183 -6.95 5.53 7.55
C GLY A 183 -7.81 4.40 8.13
N GLU A 184 -8.54 4.73 9.20
CA GLU A 184 -9.45 3.81 9.90
C GLU A 184 -10.55 3.28 8.97
N GLY A 185 -10.79 1.97 9.03
CA GLY A 185 -11.82 1.29 8.24
C GLY A 185 -11.43 1.05 6.77
N THR A 186 -10.15 1.16 6.43
CA THR A 186 -9.66 0.83 5.07
C THR A 186 -9.64 -0.68 4.87
N VAL A 187 -10.20 -1.12 3.74
CA VAL A 187 -10.17 -2.50 3.26
C VAL A 187 -9.22 -2.58 2.08
N TRP A 188 -8.15 -3.34 2.23
CA TRP A 188 -7.19 -3.68 1.19
C TRP A 188 -7.60 -5.03 0.61
N ASN A 189 -7.99 -5.06 -0.66
CA ASN A 189 -8.48 -6.26 -1.31
C ASN A 189 -7.57 -6.62 -2.50
N ALA A 190 -7.10 -7.86 -2.53
CA ALA A 190 -6.31 -8.42 -3.62
C ALA A 190 -7.14 -9.49 -4.32
N ASN A 191 -7.33 -9.31 -5.63
CA ASN A 191 -8.01 -10.26 -6.50
C ASN A 191 -7.05 -10.66 -7.63
N ASP A 192 -6.38 -11.81 -7.52
CA ASP A 192 -5.40 -12.31 -8.50
C ASP A 192 -4.18 -11.38 -8.59
N GLY A 193 -3.42 -11.27 -7.48
CA GLY A 193 -2.27 -10.37 -7.35
C GLY A 193 -2.11 -9.80 -5.94
N GLY A 194 -1.77 -8.51 -5.81
CA GLY A 194 -1.52 -8.00 -4.46
C GLY A 194 -0.94 -6.61 -4.32
N PHE A 195 -0.43 -6.36 -3.12
CA PHE A 195 0.25 -5.12 -2.78
C PHE A 195 1.62 -5.42 -2.17
N ASN A 196 2.64 -4.73 -2.66
CA ASN A 196 3.97 -4.74 -2.07
C ASN A 196 4.27 -3.38 -1.45
N PHE A 197 4.15 -3.29 -0.13
CA PHE A 197 4.50 -2.09 0.62
C PHE A 197 5.99 -2.12 0.96
N ASN A 198 6.78 -1.59 0.04
CA ASN A 198 8.23 -1.49 0.18
C ASN A 198 8.65 -0.31 1.08
N GLY A 199 7.81 0.72 1.18
CA GLY A 199 7.92 1.77 2.20
C GLY A 199 7.33 1.36 3.55
N VAL A 200 7.37 2.27 4.53
CA VAL A 200 6.71 2.07 5.83
C VAL A 200 5.20 2.16 5.65
N PHE A 201 4.46 1.22 6.23
CA PHE A 201 3.00 1.23 6.25
C PHE A 201 2.48 1.61 7.64
N ASN A 202 1.80 2.75 7.75
CA ASN A 202 1.18 3.21 8.98
C ASN A 202 -0.33 3.05 8.89
N ALA A 203 -0.89 2.10 9.64
CA ALA A 203 -2.33 1.91 9.77
C ALA A 203 -2.84 2.57 11.04
N THR A 204 -3.94 3.31 10.93
CA THR A 204 -4.69 3.85 12.07
C THR A 204 -6.02 3.14 12.19
N GLY A 205 -6.32 2.62 13.38
CA GLY A 205 -7.57 1.94 13.69
C GLY A 205 -7.82 0.69 12.85
N ALA A 206 -9.06 0.21 12.81
CA ALA A 206 -9.41 -1.05 12.14
C ALA A 206 -8.97 -1.12 10.67
N GLN A 207 -8.39 -2.26 10.28
CA GLN A 207 -7.96 -2.55 8.90
C GLN A 207 -8.48 -3.91 8.46
N THR A 208 -8.67 -4.10 7.16
CA THR A 208 -8.95 -5.43 6.58
C THR A 208 -8.04 -5.69 5.41
N PHE A 209 -7.42 -6.87 5.37
CA PHE A 209 -6.65 -7.39 4.24
C PHE A 209 -7.35 -8.65 3.74
N ALA A 210 -7.94 -8.56 2.55
CA ALA A 210 -8.81 -9.58 1.99
C ALA A 210 -8.26 -10.13 0.67
N GLY A 211 -8.42 -11.44 0.47
CA GLY A 211 -8.17 -12.15 -0.79
C GLY A 211 -9.42 -12.88 -1.30
N LEU A 212 -9.35 -13.43 -2.51
CA LEU A 212 -10.35 -14.34 -3.05
C LEU A 212 -10.11 -15.75 -2.53
N SER A 213 -10.91 -16.13 -1.53
CA SER A 213 -10.90 -17.47 -0.93
C SER A 213 -10.84 -18.60 -1.98
N GLY A 214 -9.73 -19.32 -2.07
CA GLY A 214 -9.64 -20.54 -2.90
C GLY A 214 -8.24 -20.89 -3.40
N THR A 215 -7.35 -19.90 -3.58
CA THR A 215 -5.94 -20.10 -3.93
C THR A 215 -5.08 -19.04 -3.25
N VAL A 216 -4.76 -19.26 -1.98
CA VAL A 216 -3.97 -18.36 -1.10
C VAL A 216 -2.59 -17.95 -1.66
N ALA A 217 -2.13 -18.56 -2.76
CA ALA A 217 -0.83 -18.30 -3.35
C ALA A 217 -0.76 -17.03 -4.22
N ASP A 218 -1.91 -16.55 -4.72
CA ASP A 218 -1.92 -15.45 -5.68
C ASP A 218 -2.34 -14.11 -5.05
N ASP A 219 -3.08 -14.12 -3.92
CA ASP A 219 -3.55 -12.92 -3.21
C ASP A 219 -2.62 -12.57 -2.04
N VAL A 220 -1.60 -11.75 -2.32
CA VAL A 220 -0.47 -11.55 -1.42
C VAL A 220 -0.31 -10.09 -1.00
N PHE A 221 -0.13 -9.86 0.29
CA PHE A 221 0.29 -8.59 0.85
C PHE A 221 1.69 -8.75 1.44
N THR A 222 2.64 -7.94 0.98
CA THR A 222 3.97 -7.88 1.58
C THR A 222 4.23 -6.51 2.18
N PHE A 223 4.88 -6.49 3.35
CA PHE A 223 5.22 -5.27 4.04
C PHE A 223 6.68 -5.29 4.46
N ASN A 224 7.42 -4.21 4.22
CA ASN A 224 8.75 -4.05 4.80
C ASN A 224 8.66 -3.66 6.27
N ASP A 225 8.03 -2.54 6.61
CA ASP A 225 7.83 -2.15 8.01
C ASP A 225 6.39 -1.70 8.23
N VAL A 226 5.81 -2.02 9.40
CA VAL A 226 4.41 -1.73 9.71
C VAL A 226 4.23 -1.15 11.10
N ASN A 227 3.40 -0.12 11.20
CA ASN A 227 2.92 0.42 12.46
C ASN A 227 1.39 0.33 12.50
N PHE A 228 0.85 -0.52 13.38
CA PHE A 228 -0.57 -0.54 13.73
C PHE A 228 -0.80 0.39 14.91
N GLN A 229 -1.45 1.52 14.64
CA GLN A 229 -1.74 2.58 15.60
C GLN A 229 -3.22 2.56 15.96
N ASN A 230 -3.53 2.97 17.19
CA ASN A 230 -4.91 3.05 17.63
C ASN A 230 -5.67 4.18 16.92
N GLY A 231 -6.89 3.88 16.49
CA GLY A 231 -7.86 4.80 15.92
C GLY A 231 -8.67 5.53 16.99
N ILE A 232 -9.90 5.88 16.63
CA ILE A 232 -10.79 6.65 17.52
C ILE A 232 -11.25 5.79 18.71
N ASP A 233 -11.53 4.50 18.48
CA ASP A 233 -11.91 3.54 19.51
C ASP A 233 -10.88 2.40 19.63
N PRO A 234 -9.88 2.53 20.53
CA PRO A 234 -8.85 1.53 20.76
C PRO A 234 -9.34 0.11 21.06
N LEU A 235 -10.60 -0.05 21.46
CA LEU A 235 -11.19 -1.37 21.75
C LEU A 235 -11.77 -2.05 20.51
N ALA A 236 -11.92 -1.32 19.41
CA ALA A 236 -12.40 -1.82 18.12
C ALA A 236 -11.27 -1.94 17.07
N ASP A 237 -10.06 -1.59 17.45
CA ASP A 237 -8.91 -1.59 16.56
C ASP A 237 -8.40 -3.01 16.33
N ILE A 238 -8.81 -3.57 15.19
CA ILE A 238 -8.51 -4.93 14.78
C ILE A 238 -8.00 -4.90 13.34
N ALA A 239 -6.91 -5.62 13.08
CA ALA A 239 -6.51 -6.00 11.73
C ALA A 239 -7.16 -7.36 11.40
N THR A 240 -8.06 -7.35 10.43
CA THR A 240 -8.71 -8.58 9.93
C THR A 240 -7.96 -9.09 8.71
N PHE A 241 -7.57 -10.35 8.73
CA PHE A 241 -6.99 -11.07 7.61
C PHE A 241 -8.01 -12.10 7.13
N ASP A 242 -8.48 -11.96 5.90
CA ASP A 242 -9.56 -12.78 5.34
C ASP A 242 -9.10 -13.39 4.01
N ALA A 243 -8.84 -14.71 4.01
CA ALA A 243 -8.40 -15.44 2.83
C ALA A 243 -7.15 -14.85 2.12
N ALA A 244 -6.30 -14.15 2.88
CA ALA A 244 -5.10 -13.49 2.38
C ALA A 244 -3.83 -14.21 2.87
N THR A 245 -2.78 -14.18 2.05
CA THR A 245 -1.41 -14.41 2.51
C THR A 245 -0.76 -13.06 2.81
N VAL A 246 -0.28 -12.89 4.04
CA VAL A 246 0.32 -11.64 4.50
C VAL A 246 1.68 -11.90 5.11
N ASP A 247 2.70 -11.28 4.51
CA ASP A 247 4.09 -11.39 4.95
C ASP A 247 4.64 -10.02 5.39
N PHE A 248 4.89 -9.88 6.68
CA PHE A 248 5.58 -8.73 7.27
C PHE A 248 7.08 -9.03 7.36
N ASN A 249 7.86 -8.55 6.39
CA ASN A 249 9.26 -8.91 6.18
C ASN A 249 10.25 -8.18 7.10
N GLY A 250 9.89 -7.01 7.64
CA GLY A 250 10.71 -6.27 8.60
C GLY A 250 10.01 -6.15 9.94
N VAL A 251 9.96 -4.94 10.50
CA VAL A 251 9.48 -4.73 11.87
C VAL A 251 8.01 -4.35 11.87
N THR A 252 7.20 -5.12 12.59
CA THR A 252 5.81 -4.79 12.87
C THR A 252 5.66 -4.29 14.31
N THR A 253 5.25 -3.04 14.49
CA THR A 253 4.94 -2.45 15.80
C THR A 253 3.44 -2.29 15.98
N ILE A 254 2.94 -2.68 17.15
CA ILE A 254 1.51 -2.79 17.43
C ILE A 254 1.17 -2.04 18.71
N ALA A 255 0.26 -1.08 18.61
CA ALA A 255 -0.21 -0.29 19.73
C ALA A 255 -1.02 -1.12 20.75
N ALA A 256 -0.98 -0.68 22.01
CA ALA A 256 -1.70 -1.30 23.12
C ALA A 256 -3.19 -1.50 22.82
N GLY A 257 -3.69 -2.71 23.01
CA GLY A 257 -5.10 -3.07 22.84
C GLY A 257 -5.46 -3.54 21.42
N TYR A 258 -4.58 -3.34 20.44
CA TYR A 258 -4.84 -3.69 19.06
C TYR A 258 -4.90 -5.21 18.86
N GLY A 259 -5.90 -5.69 18.13
CA GLY A 259 -6.18 -7.11 17.91
C GLY A 259 -5.97 -7.60 16.48
N PHE A 260 -6.00 -8.92 16.32
CA PHE A 260 -5.93 -9.62 15.03
C PHE A 260 -7.03 -10.65 14.90
N ASP A 261 -7.75 -10.62 13.78
CA ASP A 261 -8.73 -11.63 13.42
C ASP A 261 -8.25 -12.36 12.15
N LEU A 262 -8.17 -13.68 12.21
CA LEU A 262 -7.74 -14.52 11.10
C LEU A 262 -8.90 -15.42 10.66
N ASN A 263 -9.29 -15.33 9.39
CA ASN A 263 -10.45 -16.02 8.84
C ASN A 263 -10.18 -16.60 7.45
N ASN A 264 -11.01 -17.58 7.06
CA ASN A 264 -11.01 -18.20 5.72
C ASN A 264 -9.60 -18.64 5.25
N ALA A 265 -8.90 -19.38 6.11
CA ALA A 265 -7.55 -19.88 5.90
C ALA A 265 -6.49 -18.79 5.63
N ALA A 266 -6.59 -17.65 6.32
CA ALA A 266 -5.59 -16.60 6.25
C ALA A 266 -4.22 -17.08 6.77
N VAL A 267 -3.15 -16.68 6.07
CA VAL A 267 -1.77 -17.03 6.44
C VAL A 267 -1.03 -15.74 6.77
N VAL A 268 -0.61 -15.58 8.02
CA VAL A 268 0.05 -14.36 8.48
C VAL A 268 1.41 -14.69 9.08
N THR A 269 2.46 -14.14 8.46
CA THR A 269 3.85 -14.32 8.89
C THR A 269 4.46 -12.97 9.25
N PHE A 270 5.09 -12.89 10.42
CA PHE A 270 5.87 -11.74 10.86
C PHE A 270 7.34 -12.13 10.93
N ASN A 271 8.23 -11.26 10.47
CA ASN A 271 9.64 -11.35 10.78
C ASN A 271 9.85 -10.86 12.21
N ASP A 272 9.87 -9.53 12.44
CA ASP A 272 10.01 -8.99 13.79
C ASP A 272 8.67 -8.40 14.29
N PHE A 273 8.38 -8.61 15.57
CA PHE A 273 7.08 -8.29 16.19
C PHE A 273 7.28 -7.52 17.51
N ILE A 274 6.75 -6.30 17.59
CA ILE A 274 6.81 -5.45 18.78
C ILE A 274 5.40 -5.14 19.25
N ALA A 275 5.09 -5.61 20.45
CA ALA A 275 3.80 -5.44 21.10
C ALA A 275 3.90 -4.44 22.27
N GLU A 276 3.16 -3.34 22.16
CA GLU A 276 3.04 -2.32 23.20
C GLU A 276 1.89 -2.66 24.18
N GLY A 277 1.96 -3.76 24.93
CA GLY A 277 0.98 -4.08 25.98
C GLY A 277 0.03 -5.22 25.64
N ASP A 278 -1.27 -5.06 25.92
CA ASP A 278 -2.26 -6.12 25.76
C ASP A 278 -2.68 -6.30 24.30
N HIS A 279 -2.79 -7.54 23.82
CA HIS A 279 -3.20 -7.87 22.45
C HIS A 279 -4.06 -9.12 22.40
N THR A 280 -4.87 -9.22 21.34
CA THR A 280 -5.73 -10.39 21.09
C THR A 280 -5.48 -10.94 19.70
N ILE A 281 -5.43 -12.27 19.58
CA ILE A 281 -5.41 -12.99 18.30
C ILE A 281 -6.61 -13.95 18.31
N ASN A 282 -7.51 -13.80 17.35
CA ASN A 282 -8.68 -14.65 17.19
C ASN A 282 -8.57 -15.46 15.91
N PHE A 283 -8.55 -16.78 16.05
CA PHE A 283 -8.68 -17.72 14.93
C PHE A 283 -10.16 -17.98 14.68
N LEU A 284 -10.74 -17.25 13.73
CA LEU A 284 -12.13 -17.43 13.32
C LEU A 284 -12.30 -18.65 12.39
N ASP A 285 -11.20 -19.07 11.77
CA ASP A 285 -11.12 -20.29 10.98
C ASP A 285 -9.86 -21.10 11.34
N ALA A 286 -10.04 -22.42 11.47
CA ALA A 286 -9.05 -23.34 12.01
C ALA A 286 -7.86 -23.60 11.06
N ASP A 287 -8.05 -23.34 9.77
CA ASP A 287 -6.99 -23.45 8.77
C ASP A 287 -6.11 -22.19 8.70
N SER A 288 -6.42 -21.15 9.49
CA SER A 288 -5.63 -19.91 9.52
C SER A 288 -4.36 -20.05 10.38
N THR A 289 -3.32 -19.30 10.05
CA THR A 289 -2.01 -19.37 10.72
C THR A 289 -1.48 -18.00 11.12
N PHE A 290 -0.87 -17.95 12.32
CA PHE A 290 -0.18 -16.78 12.84
C PHE A 290 1.21 -17.21 13.30
N THR A 291 2.25 -16.71 12.62
CA THR A 291 3.64 -17.07 12.94
C THR A 291 4.51 -15.84 13.00
N VAL A 292 5.32 -15.72 14.05
CA VAL A 292 6.45 -14.79 14.13
C VAL A 292 7.73 -15.61 13.94
N ASP A 293 8.41 -15.48 12.81
CA ASP A 293 9.62 -16.24 12.47
C ASP A 293 10.89 -15.62 13.06
N GLY A 294 10.96 -14.30 13.13
CA GLY A 294 12.03 -13.53 13.78
C GLY A 294 11.73 -13.24 15.24
N ASP A 295 12.20 -12.09 15.73
CA ASP A 295 12.18 -11.79 17.17
C ASP A 295 10.87 -11.10 17.58
N ALA A 296 10.39 -11.43 18.77
CA ALA A 296 9.21 -10.82 19.37
C ALA A 296 9.56 -10.09 20.66
N SER A 297 9.01 -8.88 20.85
CA SER A 297 9.21 -8.09 22.06
C SER A 297 7.88 -7.61 22.62
N PHE A 298 7.59 -7.99 23.86
CA PHE A 298 6.48 -7.46 24.66
C PHE A 298 7.06 -6.44 25.64
N VAL A 299 6.94 -5.16 25.28
CA VAL A 299 7.73 -4.07 25.87
C VAL A 299 7.24 -3.72 27.28
N ASP A 300 5.92 -3.69 27.46
CA ASP A 300 5.26 -3.35 28.72
C ASP A 300 4.65 -4.58 29.39
N ALA A 301 3.98 -4.38 30.53
CA ALA A 301 3.17 -5.44 31.11
C ALA A 301 2.04 -5.78 30.13
N ALA A 302 1.99 -7.03 29.69
CA ALA A 302 1.23 -7.45 28.53
C ALA A 302 0.43 -8.72 28.80
N THR A 303 -0.78 -8.76 28.25
CA THR A 303 -1.62 -9.93 28.12
C THR A 303 -1.76 -10.28 26.65
N LEU A 304 -1.26 -11.44 26.25
CA LEU A 304 -1.57 -12.02 24.95
C LEU A 304 -2.76 -12.97 25.12
N THR A 305 -3.90 -12.58 24.56
CA THR A 305 -5.10 -13.43 24.50
C THR A 305 -5.16 -14.13 23.16
N VAL A 306 -5.29 -15.46 23.16
CA VAL A 306 -5.52 -16.27 21.96
C VAL A 306 -6.79 -17.06 22.11
N SER A 307 -7.67 -16.99 21.10
CA SER A 307 -8.93 -17.72 21.04
C SER A 307 -9.15 -18.37 19.67
N GLY A 308 -10.04 -19.38 19.63
CA GLY A 308 -10.32 -20.17 18.44
C GLY A 308 -9.42 -21.40 18.27
N GLU A 309 -9.62 -22.15 17.19
CA GLU A 309 -8.84 -23.36 16.89
C GLU A 309 -7.54 -22.97 16.14
N GLY A 310 -6.51 -22.51 16.86
CA GLY A 310 -5.25 -22.10 16.22
C GLY A 310 -4.06 -21.97 17.17
N GLU A 311 -2.87 -21.80 16.58
CA GLU A 311 -1.60 -21.61 17.29
C GLU A 311 -1.00 -20.25 16.94
N ALA A 312 -0.76 -19.41 17.95
CA ALA A 312 0.11 -18.25 17.83
C ALA A 312 1.56 -18.68 18.11
N GLY A 313 2.36 -18.84 17.06
CA GLY A 313 3.73 -19.34 17.14
C GLY A 313 4.76 -18.22 17.11
N PHE A 314 5.75 -18.27 18.01
CA PHE A 314 6.88 -17.35 18.09
C PHE A 314 8.19 -18.15 17.99
N GLY A 315 8.84 -18.04 16.84
CA GLY A 315 9.99 -18.83 16.40
C GLY A 315 11.33 -18.32 16.90
N GLY A 316 11.56 -17.00 16.81
CA GLY A 316 12.80 -16.36 17.24
C GLY A 316 12.86 -16.05 18.74
N GLU A 317 13.69 -15.08 19.11
CA GLU A 317 13.83 -14.64 20.49
C GLU A 317 12.56 -13.92 20.96
N VAL A 318 12.07 -14.26 22.15
CA VAL A 318 10.94 -13.59 22.79
C VAL A 318 11.43 -12.81 24.00
N THR A 319 11.38 -11.48 23.93
CA THR A 319 11.70 -10.59 25.05
C THR A 319 10.44 -10.19 25.79
N LEU A 320 10.43 -10.42 27.10
CA LEU A 320 9.37 -10.03 28.03
C LEU A 320 9.92 -8.96 28.97
N GLY A 321 9.62 -7.69 28.67
CA GLY A 321 10.14 -6.55 29.42
C GLY A 321 9.61 -6.50 30.86
N GLN A 322 8.35 -6.91 31.05
CA GLN A 322 7.64 -6.85 32.33
C GLN A 322 6.81 -8.12 32.57
N ASN A 323 5.82 -8.06 33.48
CA ASN A 323 4.89 -9.16 33.72
C ASN A 323 4.16 -9.53 32.42
N PHE A 324 4.09 -10.82 32.14
CA PHE A 324 3.43 -11.35 30.96
C PHE A 324 2.31 -12.31 31.35
N THR A 325 1.16 -12.16 30.72
CA THR A 325 0.01 -13.06 30.86
C THR A 325 -0.29 -13.71 29.52
N ALA A 326 -0.15 -15.03 29.46
CA ALA A 326 -0.67 -15.84 28.37
C ALA A 326 -2.11 -16.25 28.71
N ASN A 327 -3.10 -15.76 27.96
CA ASN A 327 -4.50 -16.12 28.14
C ASN A 327 -4.99 -16.96 26.95
N VAL A 328 -4.97 -18.28 27.13
CA VAL A 328 -5.27 -19.24 26.05
C VAL A 328 -6.70 -19.75 26.23
N VAL A 329 -7.65 -19.09 25.57
CA VAL A 329 -9.07 -19.12 25.92
C VAL A 329 -9.70 -20.49 25.70
N ASP A 330 -9.53 -21.06 24.51
CA ASP A 330 -10.17 -22.31 24.11
C ASP A 330 -9.21 -23.49 24.26
N ALA A 331 -9.77 -24.70 24.45
CA ALA A 331 -8.99 -25.90 24.73
C ALA A 331 -8.02 -26.29 23.59
N ASP A 332 -8.39 -25.95 22.36
CA ASP A 332 -7.60 -26.22 21.16
C ASP A 332 -6.71 -25.03 20.76
N SER A 333 -6.85 -23.87 21.41
CA SER A 333 -5.96 -22.72 21.21
C SER A 333 -4.57 -22.98 21.80
N LYS A 334 -3.54 -22.40 21.19
CA LYS A 334 -2.15 -22.49 21.66
C LYS A 334 -1.39 -21.19 21.52
N ILE A 335 -0.51 -20.93 22.48
CA ILE A 335 0.60 -19.98 22.36
C ILE A 335 1.89 -20.78 22.50
N THR A 336 2.79 -20.66 21.52
CA THR A 336 4.05 -21.41 21.52
C THR A 336 5.23 -20.46 21.36
N PHE A 337 6.13 -20.44 22.35
CA PHE A 337 7.46 -19.83 22.22
C PHE A 337 8.47 -20.93 21.92
N ARG A 338 9.22 -20.83 20.81
CA ARG A 338 10.14 -21.88 20.34
C ARG A 338 11.62 -21.49 20.50
N GLY A 339 11.94 -20.21 20.35
CA GLY A 339 13.29 -19.68 20.49
C GLY A 339 13.68 -19.39 21.94
N THR A 340 14.64 -18.49 22.14
CA THR A 340 15.05 -18.07 23.48
C THR A 340 14.00 -17.14 24.07
N THR A 341 13.56 -17.36 25.31
CA THR A 341 12.72 -16.39 26.04
C THR A 341 13.55 -15.65 27.07
N ILE A 342 13.63 -14.32 26.95
CA ILE A 342 14.35 -13.44 27.87
C ILE A 342 13.34 -12.70 28.75
N PHE A 343 13.48 -12.86 30.06
CA PHE A 343 12.77 -12.02 31.02
C PHE A 343 13.71 -10.89 31.45
N GLU A 344 13.34 -9.62 31.24
CA GLU A 344 14.25 -8.50 31.55
C GLU A 344 14.20 -8.06 33.02
N SER A 345 13.05 -8.26 33.67
CA SER A 345 12.81 -7.87 35.06
C SER A 345 12.40 -9.08 35.91
N GLY A 346 12.09 -8.87 37.20
CA GLY A 346 11.53 -9.92 38.09
C GLY A 346 10.10 -10.33 37.70
N ALA A 347 9.89 -10.53 36.40
CA ALA A 347 8.64 -10.70 35.71
C ALA A 347 7.95 -11.99 36.16
N ASN A 348 6.64 -11.86 36.35
CA ASN A 348 5.76 -13.00 36.57
C ASN A 348 5.22 -13.45 35.22
N LEU A 349 5.25 -14.76 34.99
CA LEU A 349 4.49 -15.40 33.92
C LEU A 349 3.19 -15.93 34.51
N THR A 350 2.07 -15.44 34.01
CA THR A 350 0.74 -15.96 34.35
C THR A 350 0.16 -16.67 33.13
N VAL A 351 -0.31 -17.90 33.32
CA VAL A 351 -1.00 -18.66 32.27
C VAL A 351 -2.45 -18.88 32.70
N LEU A 352 -3.36 -18.39 31.87
CA LEU A 352 -4.81 -18.43 32.04
C LEU A 352 -5.48 -19.21 30.90
N GLY A 353 -6.72 -19.62 31.14
CA GLY A 353 -7.59 -20.21 30.13
C GLY A 353 -7.60 -21.74 30.13
N LEU A 354 -8.09 -22.34 29.04
CA LEU A 354 -8.30 -23.79 28.89
C LEU A 354 -7.30 -24.44 27.93
N GLY A 355 -6.59 -23.65 27.11
CA GLY A 355 -5.67 -24.16 26.11
C GLY A 355 -4.25 -24.37 26.64
N THR A 356 -3.29 -24.36 25.71
CA THR A 356 -1.89 -24.67 25.99
C THR A 356 -1.00 -23.46 25.79
N PHE A 357 -0.19 -23.13 26.80
CA PHE A 357 0.98 -22.29 26.65
C PHE A 357 2.23 -23.18 26.65
N GLN A 358 3.00 -23.15 25.57
CA GLN A 358 4.21 -23.94 25.44
C GLN A 358 5.44 -23.02 25.48
N LEU A 359 6.33 -23.28 26.44
CA LEU A 359 7.61 -22.57 26.57
C LEU A 359 8.75 -23.49 26.14
N GLY A 360 9.04 -23.46 24.84
CA GLY A 360 10.17 -24.16 24.24
C GLY A 360 11.49 -23.41 24.36
N GLY A 361 12.53 -23.97 23.74
CA GLY A 361 13.85 -23.34 23.63
C GLY A 361 14.61 -23.20 24.95
N SER A 362 15.35 -22.10 25.09
CA SER A 362 16.06 -21.73 26.32
C SER A 362 15.40 -20.53 26.99
N THR A 363 15.52 -20.43 28.31
CA THR A 363 14.98 -19.30 29.09
C THR A 363 16.07 -18.59 29.84
N GLU A 364 16.12 -17.25 29.72
CA GLU A 364 17.00 -16.38 30.49
C GLU A 364 16.21 -15.64 31.56
N LEU A 365 16.65 -15.79 32.82
CA LEU A 365 15.99 -15.20 33.99
C LEU A 365 16.95 -14.21 34.68
N PRO A 366 16.52 -12.97 34.96
CA PRO A 366 17.38 -11.96 35.57
C PRO A 366 17.46 -12.11 37.09
N GLY A 367 16.63 -13.00 37.66
CA GLY A 367 16.49 -13.22 39.10
C GLY A 367 15.42 -14.26 39.43
N PRO A 368 14.81 -14.19 40.63
CA PRO A 368 13.68 -15.04 41.00
C PRO A 368 12.53 -14.92 39.99
N PHE A 369 11.92 -16.05 39.66
CA PHE A 369 10.84 -16.17 38.68
C PHE A 369 9.59 -16.76 39.33
N THR A 370 8.42 -16.23 38.99
CA THR A 370 7.13 -16.76 39.41
C THR A 370 6.34 -17.23 38.21
N LEU A 371 5.93 -18.49 38.22
CA LEU A 371 4.92 -19.05 37.31
C LEU A 371 3.61 -19.24 38.06
N LEU A 372 2.54 -18.65 37.54
CA LEU A 372 1.17 -18.82 38.03
C LEU A 372 0.34 -19.48 36.93
N VAL A 373 -0.25 -20.63 37.20
CA VAL A 373 -1.12 -21.34 36.25
C VAL A 373 -2.51 -21.47 36.86
N SER A 374 -3.53 -20.96 36.18
CA SER A 374 -4.91 -21.11 36.63
C SER A 374 -5.45 -22.52 36.38
N ASP A 375 -6.47 -22.92 37.14
CA ASP A 375 -7.17 -24.18 36.94
C ASP A 375 -7.76 -24.24 35.51
N GLY A 376 -7.37 -25.27 34.74
CA GLY A 376 -7.75 -25.45 33.33
C GLY A 376 -6.64 -25.18 32.31
N GLY A 377 -5.63 -24.37 32.64
CA GLY A 377 -4.53 -24.06 31.72
C GLY A 377 -3.47 -25.16 31.70
N THR A 378 -2.92 -25.46 30.51
CA THR A 378 -1.79 -26.37 30.36
C THR A 378 -0.51 -25.57 30.09
N VAL A 379 0.57 -25.89 30.80
CA VAL A 379 1.91 -25.34 30.55
C VAL A 379 2.86 -26.50 30.28
N ASP A 380 3.44 -26.51 29.08
CA ASP A 380 4.38 -27.52 28.61
C ASP A 380 5.81 -27.00 28.46
#